data_AF-A0A2K6BEN4-F1
#
_entry.id   AF-A0A2K6BEN4-F1
#
_cell.length_a   1.000
_cell.length_b   1.000
_cell.length_c   1.000
_cell.angle_alpha   90.00
_cell.angle_beta   90.00
_cell.angle_gamma   90.00
#
_symmetry.space_group_name_H-M   'P 1'
#
loop_
_entity.id
_entity.type
_entity.pdbx_description
1 polymer ?
#
loop_
_entity_poly.entity_id
_entity_poly.type
_entity_poly.pdbx_seq_one_letter_code
_entity_poly.pdbx_strand_id
1 'polypeptide(L)'
;MSAQSVEEDSILIIPTPDEEEKILRVKLEEDPDGEEGSSIPWNHLPDPEIFRQRFRQFGYQDSPGPREAVSQLRELCRLWLRPETHTKEQILELVVLEQFVAILPKELQTWVRDHHPENGEEAVTVLEDLESELDDPGQPVSLRRRKREVLVEDMVSQEEAQGLPSSELDAVENQLKWASWELHSLRHCVTIP
;
A
#
# COMPACT_ATOMS: atom_id res chain seq x y z
N MET A 1 -72.57 -6.93 -47.71
CA MET A 1 -71.79 -7.56 -48.80
C MET A 1 -70.40 -6.97 -48.74
N SER A 2 -69.40 -7.83 -48.52
CA SER A 2 -68.00 -7.81 -49.01
C SER A 2 -67.16 -6.53 -48.88
N ALA A 3 -65.87 -6.56 -48.56
CA ALA A 3 -64.95 -7.63 -48.18
C ALA A 3 -63.69 -6.98 -47.56
N GLN A 4 -63.07 -7.70 -46.63
CA GLN A 4 -61.71 -7.49 -46.13
C GLN A 4 -60.70 -8.13 -47.10
N SER A 5 -59.56 -7.47 -47.30
CA SER A 5 -58.30 -8.00 -47.86
C SER A 5 -57.17 -7.22 -47.18
N VAL A 6 -56.41 -7.83 -46.26
CA VAL A 6 -55.04 -8.42 -46.41
C VAL A 6 -53.99 -7.36 -46.81
N GLU A 7 -52.79 -7.27 -46.22
CA GLU A 7 -51.80 -8.32 -45.96
C GLU A 7 -50.88 -7.97 -44.76
N GLU A 8 -50.31 -9.03 -44.19
CA GLU A 8 -49.26 -9.05 -43.19
C GLU A 8 -47.93 -8.57 -43.79
N ASP A 9 -47.12 -7.84 -43.01
CA ASP A 9 -45.66 -7.93 -43.14
C ASP A 9 -45.00 -7.59 -41.79
N SER A 10 -44.58 -8.64 -41.10
CA SER A 10 -43.61 -8.56 -40.01
C SER A 10 -42.23 -8.43 -40.62
N ILE A 11 -41.63 -7.25 -40.57
CA ILE A 11 -40.19 -7.07 -40.77
C ILE A 11 -39.58 -6.47 -39.49
N LEU A 12 -38.76 -7.31 -38.86
CA LEU A 12 -37.82 -6.94 -37.81
C LEU A 12 -36.78 -6.00 -38.41
N ILE A 13 -36.84 -4.71 -38.09
CA ILE A 13 -35.68 -3.83 -38.23
C ILE A 13 -34.95 -3.86 -36.89
N ILE A 14 -33.94 -4.74 -36.84
CA ILE A 14 -32.92 -4.77 -35.80
C ILE A 14 -32.13 -3.46 -35.93
N PRO A 15 -32.07 -2.59 -34.91
CA PRO A 15 -31.21 -1.40 -34.95
C PRO A 15 -29.74 -1.84 -34.95
N THR A 16 -28.95 -1.25 -35.84
CA THR A 16 -27.50 -1.45 -35.93
C THR A 16 -26.79 -0.76 -34.77
N PRO A 17 -25.65 -1.31 -34.27
CA PRO A 17 -24.97 -0.87 -33.05
C PRO A 17 -24.16 0.44 -33.20
N ASP A 18 -24.51 1.31 -34.14
CA ASP A 18 -23.80 2.56 -34.44
C ASP A 18 -24.63 3.83 -34.14
N GLU A 19 -25.83 3.71 -33.55
CA GLU A 19 -26.68 4.88 -33.21
C GLU A 19 -26.91 5.10 -31.71
N GLU A 20 -26.24 4.35 -30.83
CA GLU A 20 -26.37 4.50 -29.36
C GLU A 20 -25.32 5.45 -28.74
N GLU A 21 -24.37 5.98 -29.51
CA GLU A 21 -23.37 6.96 -29.02
C GLU A 21 -23.83 8.43 -29.11
N LYS A 22 -25.14 8.68 -29.10
CA LYS A 22 -25.68 10.04 -29.01
C LYS A 22 -26.63 10.27 -27.84
N ILE A 23 -26.78 9.27 -26.97
CA ILE A 23 -27.51 9.37 -25.72
C ILE A 23 -26.50 9.42 -24.58
N LEU A 24 -26.01 10.63 -24.30
CA LEU A 24 -25.53 11.14 -23.00
C LEU A 24 -24.77 12.45 -23.25
N ARG A 25 -25.48 13.42 -23.81
CA ARG A 25 -25.07 14.83 -23.71
C ARG A 25 -26.20 15.61 -23.04
N VAL A 26 -26.64 15.12 -21.88
CA VAL A 26 -27.34 15.96 -20.91
C VAL A 26 -26.25 16.72 -20.20
N LYS A 27 -26.12 18.00 -20.55
CA LYS A 27 -25.36 19.00 -19.82
C LYS A 27 -25.70 18.89 -18.33
N LEU A 28 -24.79 18.32 -17.55
CA LEU A 28 -24.69 18.73 -16.17
C LEU A 28 -23.92 20.05 -16.24
N GLU A 29 -24.62 21.14 -15.94
CA GLU A 29 -23.98 22.38 -15.54
C GLU A 29 -23.23 22.03 -14.25
N GLU A 30 -21.94 21.74 -14.40
CA GLU A 30 -20.99 21.74 -13.31
C GLU A 30 -20.66 23.20 -13.01
N ASP A 31 -20.98 23.64 -11.79
CA ASP A 31 -20.58 24.93 -11.27
C ASP A 31 -19.06 25.13 -11.45
N PRO A 32 -18.59 26.21 -12.10
CA PRO A 32 -17.17 26.43 -12.40
C PRO A 32 -16.45 27.10 -11.22
N ASP A 33 -16.40 26.41 -10.09
CA ASP A 33 -15.61 26.84 -8.93
C ASP A 33 -14.98 25.65 -8.19
N GLY A 34 -14.39 24.75 -8.98
CA GLY A 34 -13.40 23.78 -8.51
C GLY A 34 -12.00 24.34 -8.75
N GLU A 35 -11.52 25.09 -7.76
CA GLU A 35 -10.16 25.59 -7.58
C GLU A 35 -9.10 24.78 -8.36
N GLU A 36 -8.46 25.44 -9.32
CA GLU A 36 -7.33 24.93 -10.09
C GLU A 36 -6.14 24.71 -9.14
N GLY A 37 -6.19 23.61 -8.40
CA GLY A 37 -5.11 23.14 -7.56
C GLY A 37 -3.95 22.80 -8.48
N SER A 38 -2.91 23.63 -8.42
CA SER A 38 -1.63 23.42 -9.09
C SER A 38 -1.21 21.96 -8.89
N SER A 39 -1.45 21.13 -9.91
CA SER A 39 -1.03 19.73 -9.91
C SER A 39 0.48 19.73 -10.07
N ILE A 40 1.18 19.82 -8.94
CA ILE A 40 2.60 19.51 -8.88
C ILE A 40 2.73 18.08 -9.43
N PRO A 41 3.48 17.86 -10.52
CA PRO A 41 3.68 16.51 -11.03
C PRO A 41 4.22 15.62 -9.92
N TRP A 42 3.68 14.40 -9.78
CA TRP A 42 4.07 13.44 -8.73
C TRP A 42 5.59 13.20 -8.64
N ASN A 43 6.30 13.40 -9.74
CA ASN A 43 7.76 13.31 -9.87
C ASN A 43 8.53 14.42 -9.10
N HIS A 44 7.87 15.50 -8.69
CA HIS A 44 8.46 16.61 -7.92
C HIS A 44 8.04 16.60 -6.45
N LEU A 45 7.20 15.64 -6.05
CA LEU A 45 6.81 15.51 -4.66
C LEU A 45 7.97 14.96 -3.82
N PRO A 46 8.07 15.37 -2.54
CA PRO A 46 9.01 14.81 -1.59
C PRO A 46 8.96 13.28 -1.52
N ASP A 47 10.02 12.68 -0.99
CA ASP A 47 10.18 11.24 -0.77
C ASP A 47 8.89 10.60 -0.19
N PRO A 48 8.35 9.52 -0.81
CA PRO A 48 7.23 8.74 -0.27
C PRO A 48 7.36 8.36 1.20
N GLU A 49 8.58 8.13 1.70
CA GLU A 49 8.84 7.77 3.10
C GLU A 49 8.41 8.88 4.08
N ILE A 50 8.55 10.15 3.70
CA ILE A 50 8.10 11.29 4.52
C ILE A 50 6.57 11.25 4.68
N PHE A 51 5.84 10.94 3.60
CA PHE A 51 4.38 10.87 3.64
C PHE A 51 3.88 9.64 4.38
N ARG A 52 4.58 8.50 4.26
CA ARG A 52 4.32 7.31 5.06
C ARG A 52 4.45 7.60 6.56
N GLN A 53 5.54 8.24 6.96
CA GLN A 53 5.75 8.60 8.37
C GLN A 53 4.65 9.51 8.88
N ARG A 54 4.27 10.54 8.12
CA ARG A 54 3.14 11.43 8.48
C ARG A 54 1.82 10.68 8.59
N PHE A 55 1.53 9.75 7.66
CA PHE A 55 0.33 8.92 7.71
C PHE A 55 0.26 8.08 9.00
N ARG A 56 1.38 7.48 9.41
CA ARG A 56 1.45 6.64 10.62
C ARG A 56 1.50 7.43 11.93
N GLN A 57 2.11 8.61 11.92
CA GLN A 57 2.24 9.48 13.10
C GLN A 57 1.04 10.37 13.33
N PHE A 58 0.13 10.47 12.36
CA PHE A 58 -1.08 11.28 12.46
C PHE A 58 -1.93 10.85 13.66
N GLY A 59 -2.12 11.76 14.61
CA GLY A 59 -2.97 11.57 15.78
C GLY A 59 -4.38 12.05 15.53
N TYR A 60 -5.35 11.43 16.21
CA TYR A 60 -6.75 11.87 16.13
C TYR A 60 -6.94 13.33 16.58
N GLN A 61 -6.14 13.76 17.57
CA GLN A 61 -6.11 15.11 18.12
C GLN A 61 -5.63 16.18 17.14
N ASP A 62 -4.98 15.79 16.04
CA ASP A 62 -4.51 16.70 15.00
C ASP A 62 -5.64 17.14 14.06
N SER A 63 -6.87 16.64 14.29
CA SER A 63 -8.07 17.00 13.55
C SER A 63 -9.19 17.51 14.46
N PRO A 64 -10.07 18.39 13.94
CA PRO A 64 -11.22 18.89 14.70
C PRO A 64 -12.34 17.85 14.86
N GLY A 65 -12.27 16.70 14.19
CA GLY A 65 -13.32 15.70 14.20
C GLY A 65 -13.00 14.45 13.38
N PRO A 66 -13.81 13.39 13.52
CA PRO A 66 -13.54 12.10 12.89
C PRO A 66 -13.65 12.13 11.36
N ARG A 67 -14.49 13.01 10.81
CA ARG A 67 -14.61 13.14 9.36
C ARG A 67 -13.37 13.80 8.77
N GLU A 68 -12.85 14.82 9.44
CA GLU A 68 -11.63 15.52 9.08
C GLU A 68 -10.41 14.62 9.26
N ALA A 69 -10.34 13.82 10.35
CA ALA A 69 -9.31 12.80 10.55
C ALA A 69 -9.22 11.84 9.36
N VAL A 70 -10.35 11.25 8.96
CA VAL A 70 -10.40 10.31 7.82
C VAL A 70 -10.05 11.01 6.51
N SER A 71 -10.47 12.27 6.32
CA SER A 71 -10.11 13.04 5.13
C SER A 71 -8.60 13.27 5.04
N GLN A 72 -7.96 13.67 6.14
CA GLN A 72 -6.51 13.90 6.19
C GLN A 72 -5.72 12.59 6.03
N LEU A 73 -6.16 11.50 6.67
CA LEU A 73 -5.56 10.18 6.48
C LEU A 73 -5.64 9.71 5.02
N ARG A 74 -6.76 9.94 4.33
CA ARG A 74 -6.89 9.62 2.90
C ARG A 74 -5.89 10.41 2.05
N GLU A 75 -5.69 11.67 2.37
CA GLU A 75 -4.74 12.53 1.64
C GLU A 75 -3.30 12.09 1.86
N LEU A 76 -2.91 11.86 3.12
CA LEU A 76 -1.58 11.34 3.45
C LEU A 76 -1.32 9.97 2.82
N CYS A 77 -2.34 9.09 2.79
CA CYS A 77 -2.27 7.79 2.15
C CYS A 77 -2.08 7.91 0.63
N ARG A 78 -2.78 8.83 -0.04
CA ARG A 78 -2.56 9.12 -1.47
C ARG A 78 -1.16 9.66 -1.73
N LEU A 79 -0.67 10.58 -0.92
CA LEU A 79 0.68 11.14 -1.09
C LEU A 79 1.79 10.09 -0.87
N TRP A 80 1.54 9.12 0.01
CA TRP A 80 2.43 7.97 0.21
C TRP A 80 2.34 6.96 -0.95
N LEU A 81 1.15 6.44 -1.24
CA LEU A 81 0.95 5.32 -2.17
C LEU A 81 0.82 5.74 -3.63
N ARG A 82 0.56 7.02 -3.91
CA ARG A 82 0.45 7.64 -5.24
C ARG A 82 -0.34 6.78 -6.24
N PRO A 83 -1.62 6.46 -5.98
CA PRO A 83 -2.43 5.62 -6.86
C PRO A 83 -2.62 6.18 -8.28
N GLU A 84 -2.29 7.45 -8.50
CA GLU A 84 -2.28 8.11 -9.80
C GLU A 84 -1.08 7.66 -10.67
N THR A 85 0.00 7.18 -10.05
CA THR A 85 1.22 6.73 -10.74
C THR A 85 1.51 5.24 -10.55
N HIS A 86 1.07 4.64 -9.44
CA HIS A 86 1.32 3.25 -9.11
C HIS A 86 0.15 2.34 -9.48
N THR A 87 0.47 1.16 -10.02
CA THR A 87 -0.49 0.06 -10.18
C THR A 87 -0.86 -0.53 -8.83
N LYS A 88 -1.94 -1.33 -8.81
CA LYS A 88 -2.37 -2.04 -7.61
C LYS A 88 -1.25 -2.92 -7.04
N GLU A 89 -0.52 -3.61 -7.91
CA GLU A 89 0.57 -4.51 -7.53
C GLU A 89 1.72 -3.70 -6.90
N GLN A 90 2.08 -2.56 -7.48
CA GLN A 90 3.09 -1.67 -6.89
C GLN A 90 2.67 -1.12 -5.53
N ILE A 91 1.39 -0.78 -5.34
CA ILE A 91 0.86 -0.37 -4.04
C ILE A 91 0.97 -1.51 -3.01
N LEU A 92 0.68 -2.75 -3.41
CA LEU A 92 0.85 -3.90 -2.54
C LEU A 92 2.32 -4.08 -2.15
N GLU A 93 3.25 -3.94 -3.09
CA GLU A 93 4.69 -4.02 -2.80
C GLU A 93 5.14 -2.95 -1.79
N LEU A 94 4.63 -1.71 -1.87
CA LEU A 94 4.94 -0.67 -0.87
C LEU A 94 4.45 -1.04 0.54
N VAL A 95 3.28 -1.68 0.64
CA VAL A 95 2.72 -2.13 1.92
C VAL A 95 3.51 -3.33 2.46
N VAL A 96 3.87 -4.28 1.60
CA VAL A 96 4.72 -5.42 1.95
C VAL A 96 6.09 -4.93 2.43
N LEU A 97 6.70 -3.99 1.71
CA LEU A 97 7.97 -3.38 2.08
C LEU A 97 7.90 -2.70 3.45
N GLU A 98 6.86 -1.91 3.72
CA GLU A 98 6.67 -1.29 5.04
C GLU A 98 6.66 -2.34 6.15
N GLN A 99 5.90 -3.42 5.96
CA GLN A 99 5.83 -4.50 6.94
C GLN A 99 7.15 -5.26 7.05
N PHE A 100 7.83 -5.53 5.93
CA PHE A 100 9.12 -6.20 5.90
C PHE A 100 10.16 -5.41 6.71
N VAL A 101 10.28 -4.10 6.49
CA VAL A 101 11.18 -3.23 7.24
C VAL A 101 10.78 -3.14 8.72
N ALA A 102 9.49 -3.24 9.04
CA ALA A 102 9.00 -3.18 10.42
C ALA A 102 9.35 -4.42 11.26
N ILE A 103 9.46 -5.61 10.64
CA ILE A 103 9.79 -6.86 11.32
C ILE A 103 11.30 -7.12 11.44
N LEU A 104 12.13 -6.33 10.75
CA LEU A 104 13.58 -6.46 10.85
C LEU A 104 14.08 -6.02 12.24
N PRO A 105 15.14 -6.67 12.76
CA PRO A 105 15.92 -6.17 13.90
C PRO A 105 16.37 -4.73 13.68
N LYS A 106 16.64 -3.99 14.76
CA LYS A 106 16.82 -2.53 14.71
C LYS A 106 17.97 -2.09 13.81
N GLU A 107 19.05 -2.86 13.82
CA GLU A 107 20.29 -2.62 13.08
C GLU A 107 20.01 -2.79 11.58
N LEU A 108 19.37 -3.89 11.20
CA LEU A 108 18.99 -4.19 9.83
C LEU A 108 17.91 -3.23 9.31
N GLN A 109 16.95 -2.86 10.16
CA GLN A 109 15.94 -1.87 9.83
C GLN A 109 16.58 -0.51 9.48
N THR A 110 17.57 -0.07 10.25
CA THR A 110 18.28 1.19 10.00
C THR A 110 19.07 1.09 8.70
N TRP A 111 19.80 -0.01 8.51
CA TRP A 111 20.56 -0.28 7.29
C TRP A 111 19.69 -0.24 6.03
N VAL A 112 18.56 -0.95 6.03
CA VAL A 112 17.64 -0.99 4.89
C VAL A 112 17.01 0.39 4.63
N ARG A 113 16.65 1.14 5.67
CA ARG A 113 16.09 2.50 5.52
C ARG A 113 17.08 3.48 4.90
N ASP A 114 18.36 3.38 5.25
CA ASP A 114 19.41 4.26 4.67
C ASP A 114 19.58 4.04 3.15
N HIS A 115 19.18 2.86 2.65
CA HIS A 115 19.23 2.51 1.23
C HIS A 115 17.95 2.88 0.45
N HIS A 116 16.89 3.32 1.13
CA HIS A 116 15.63 3.79 0.52
C HIS A 116 15.03 2.86 -0.56
N PRO A 117 14.82 1.56 -0.27
CA PRO A 117 14.27 0.64 -1.26
C PRO A 117 12.85 1.03 -1.69
N GLU A 118 12.50 0.78 -2.95
CA GLU A 118 11.18 1.05 -3.52
C GLU A 118 10.22 -0.15 -3.45
N ASN A 119 10.74 -1.38 -3.28
CA ASN A 119 9.98 -2.63 -3.17
C ASN A 119 10.66 -3.66 -2.27
N GLY A 120 9.96 -4.76 -1.98
CA GLY A 120 10.46 -5.82 -1.10
C GLY A 120 11.73 -6.51 -1.63
N GLU A 121 11.81 -6.76 -2.94
CA GLU A 121 12.96 -7.41 -3.57
C GLU A 121 14.24 -6.57 -3.46
N GLU A 122 14.14 -5.25 -3.60
CA GLU A 122 15.27 -4.34 -3.40
C GLU A 122 15.75 -4.37 -1.94
N ALA A 123 14.83 -4.37 -0.98
CA ALA A 123 15.17 -4.49 0.43
C ALA A 123 15.87 -5.83 0.76
N VAL A 124 15.43 -6.93 0.13
CA VAL A 124 16.10 -8.24 0.25
C VAL A 124 17.50 -8.18 -0.36
N THR A 125 17.65 -7.58 -1.54
CA THR A 125 18.95 -7.44 -2.21
C THR A 125 19.94 -6.67 -1.33
N VAL A 126 19.50 -5.58 -0.69
CA VAL A 126 20.33 -4.80 0.26
C VAL A 126 20.82 -5.65 1.44
N LEU A 127 20.00 -6.59 1.93
CA LEU A 127 20.36 -7.50 3.01
C LEU A 127 21.29 -8.63 2.55
N GLU A 128 21.07 -9.17 1.35
CA GLU A 128 21.93 -10.20 0.75
C GLU A 128 23.32 -9.65 0.42
N ASP A 129 23.41 -8.41 -0.06
CA ASP A 129 24.67 -7.71 -0.28
C ASP A 129 25.42 -7.50 1.03
N LEU A 130 24.72 -7.08 2.09
CA LEU A 130 25.30 -6.96 3.44
C LEU A 130 25.82 -8.32 3.95
N GLU A 131 25.05 -9.40 3.79
CA GLU A 131 25.50 -10.75 4.17
C GLU A 131 26.73 -11.18 3.37
N SER A 132 26.76 -10.89 2.06
CA SER A 132 27.88 -11.21 1.18
C SER A 132 29.16 -10.43 1.55
N GLU A 133 29.04 -9.16 1.94
CA GLU A 133 30.17 -8.38 2.47
C GLU A 133 30.72 -8.96 3.79
N LEU A 134 29.83 -9.50 4.62
CA LEU A 134 30.21 -10.23 5.83
C LEU A 134 30.81 -11.61 5.49
N ASP A 135 30.51 -12.17 4.32
CA ASP A 135 30.96 -13.48 3.84
C ASP A 135 32.13 -13.47 2.80
N ASP A 136 32.73 -12.30 2.49
CA ASP A 136 34.03 -12.13 1.77
C ASP A 136 35.29 -12.90 2.32
N PRO A 137 35.74 -13.99 1.68
CA PRO A 137 36.84 -14.85 2.16
C PRO A 137 38.22 -14.16 2.31
N GLY A 138 38.37 -12.90 1.90
CA GLY A 138 39.55 -12.07 2.15
C GLY A 138 39.74 -11.61 3.60
N GLN A 139 38.69 -11.67 4.45
CA GLN A 139 38.78 -11.29 5.87
C GLN A 139 39.07 -12.48 6.80
N PRO A 140 39.91 -12.29 7.86
CA PRO A 140 40.14 -13.31 8.88
C PRO A 140 38.85 -13.86 9.47
N VAL A 141 38.75 -15.20 9.60
CA VAL A 141 37.58 -15.94 10.12
C VAL A 141 37.14 -15.42 11.50
N SER A 142 38.07 -14.91 12.31
CA SER A 142 37.81 -14.31 13.61
C SER A 142 37.13 -12.93 13.54
N LEU A 143 37.42 -12.11 12.53
CA LEU A 143 36.76 -10.81 12.32
C LEU A 143 35.36 -11.00 11.74
N ARG A 144 35.19 -12.00 10.87
CA ARG A 144 33.90 -12.40 10.29
C ARG A 144 32.92 -12.87 11.36
N ARG A 145 33.37 -13.82 12.19
CA ARG A 145 32.58 -14.36 13.30
C ARG A 145 32.24 -13.29 14.33
N ARG A 146 33.16 -12.38 14.65
CA ARG A 146 32.92 -11.28 15.58
C ARG A 146 31.96 -10.23 15.04
N LYS A 147 32.01 -9.90 13.73
CA LYS A 147 31.02 -9.02 13.09
C LYS A 147 29.61 -9.63 13.10
N ARG A 148 29.49 -10.92 12.79
CA ARG A 148 28.22 -11.67 12.92
C ARG A 148 27.75 -11.74 14.37
N GLU A 149 28.65 -12.02 15.32
CA GLU A 149 28.31 -12.06 16.76
C GLU A 149 27.85 -10.68 17.28
N VAL A 150 28.43 -9.56 16.84
CA VAL A 150 27.94 -8.21 17.20
C VAL A 150 26.55 -7.93 16.64
N LEU A 151 26.28 -8.32 15.38
CA LEU A 151 24.96 -8.16 14.77
C LEU A 151 23.88 -9.03 15.46
N VAL A 152 24.28 -10.20 15.98
CA VAL A 152 23.38 -11.19 16.59
C VAL A 152 23.27 -11.03 18.12
N GLU A 153 24.30 -10.52 18.81
CA GLU A 153 24.24 -10.19 20.25
C GLU A 153 23.29 -9.02 20.53
N ASP A 154 23.17 -8.06 19.61
CA ASP A 154 22.14 -7.01 19.71
C ASP A 154 20.72 -7.59 19.54
N MET A 155 20.55 -8.66 18.74
CA MET A 155 19.28 -9.39 18.62
C MET A 155 18.88 -10.13 19.91
N VAL A 156 19.86 -10.53 20.75
CA VAL A 156 19.63 -11.30 21.99
C VAL A 156 19.58 -10.40 23.23
N SER A 157 20.29 -9.27 23.22
CA SER A 157 20.33 -8.34 24.37
C SER A 157 19.05 -7.52 24.52
N GLN A 158 18.17 -7.52 23.51
CA GLN A 158 16.93 -6.73 23.50
C GLN A 158 15.73 -7.43 24.14
N GLU A 159 15.78 -8.75 24.39
CA GLU A 159 14.71 -9.46 25.12
C GLU A 159 14.83 -9.36 26.65
N GLU A 160 16.01 -8.99 27.19
CA GLU A 160 16.24 -9.00 28.65
C GLU A 160 16.24 -7.61 29.31
N ALA A 161 16.07 -6.53 28.55
CA ALA A 161 16.28 -5.18 29.08
C ALA A 161 15.15 -4.17 28.86
N GLN A 162 13.91 -4.54 28.49
CA GLN A 162 12.74 -3.67 28.69
C GLN A 162 11.48 -4.48 28.99
N GLY A 163 10.95 -4.36 30.21
CA GLY A 163 9.55 -4.68 30.45
C GLY A 163 8.69 -3.80 29.54
N LEU A 164 7.98 -4.43 28.60
CA LEU A 164 7.19 -3.75 27.57
C LEU A 164 6.20 -2.76 28.19
N PRO A 165 6.16 -1.49 27.73
CA PRO A 165 5.06 -0.60 28.06
C PRO A 165 3.78 -1.14 27.42
N SER A 166 2.66 -1.07 28.16
CA SER A 166 1.37 -1.69 27.81
C SER A 166 0.86 -1.36 26.39
N SER A 167 1.29 -0.24 25.82
CA SER A 167 0.92 0.21 24.47
C SER A 167 1.55 -0.59 23.33
N GLU A 168 2.72 -1.22 23.51
CA GLU A 168 3.35 -2.06 22.48
C GLU A 168 2.74 -3.46 22.42
N LEU A 169 2.33 -4.02 23.57
CA LEU A 169 1.59 -5.28 23.63
C LEU A 169 0.25 -5.17 22.90
N ASP A 170 -0.46 -4.04 23.07
CA ASP A 170 -1.69 -3.76 22.34
C ASP A 170 -1.44 -3.67 20.83
N ALA A 171 -0.32 -3.08 20.39
CA ALA A 171 0.04 -2.99 18.97
C ALA A 171 0.36 -4.36 18.36
N VAL A 172 1.06 -5.23 19.09
CA VAL A 172 1.41 -6.59 18.65
C VAL A 172 0.19 -7.51 18.68
N GLU A 173 -0.69 -7.39 19.68
CA GLU A 173 -1.95 -8.14 19.77
C GLU A 173 -2.90 -7.75 18.64
N ASN A 174 -3.00 -6.46 18.34
CA ASN A 174 -3.76 -5.98 17.18
C ASN A 174 -3.14 -6.45 15.87
N GLN A 175 -1.81 -6.65 15.81
CA GLN A 175 -1.15 -7.23 14.65
C GLN A 175 -1.51 -8.71 14.44
N LEU A 176 -1.45 -9.51 15.50
CA LEU A 176 -1.86 -10.93 15.46
C LEU A 176 -3.35 -11.09 15.15
N LYS A 177 -4.18 -10.13 15.59
CA LYS A 177 -5.62 -10.11 15.34
C LYS A 177 -5.97 -9.83 13.88
N TRP A 178 -5.24 -8.94 13.18
CA TRP A 178 -5.45 -8.76 11.73
C TRP A 178 -5.03 -10.00 10.95
N ALA A 179 -3.90 -10.62 11.31
CA ALA A 179 -3.41 -11.83 10.64
C ALA A 179 -4.40 -13.00 10.84
N SER A 180 -5.03 -13.07 12.01
CA SER A 180 -6.11 -14.01 12.30
C SER A 180 -7.37 -13.72 11.47
N TRP A 181 -7.74 -12.46 11.27
CA TRP A 181 -8.86 -12.06 10.42
C TRP A 181 -8.61 -12.33 8.93
N GLU A 182 -7.38 -12.16 8.42
CA GLU A 182 -7.03 -12.49 7.04
C GLU A 182 -7.08 -13.99 6.76
N LEU A 183 -6.53 -14.83 7.66
CA LEU A 183 -6.61 -16.29 7.54
C LEU A 183 -8.05 -16.81 7.57
N HIS A 184 -8.92 -16.18 8.35
CA HIS A 184 -10.35 -16.48 8.33
C HIS A 184 -11.03 -15.95 7.06
N SER A 185 -10.69 -14.75 6.59
CA SER A 185 -11.28 -14.18 5.37
C SER A 185 -10.92 -14.99 4.11
N LEU A 186 -9.68 -15.46 3.98
CA LEU A 186 -9.27 -16.34 2.87
C LEU A 186 -9.96 -17.71 2.89
N ARG A 187 -10.36 -18.21 4.07
CA ARG A 187 -11.15 -19.45 4.19
C ARG A 187 -12.61 -19.28 3.74
N HIS A 188 -13.15 -18.06 3.76
CA HIS A 188 -14.54 -17.80 3.40
C HIS A 188 -14.74 -17.35 1.94
N CYS A 189 -13.67 -17.02 1.20
CA CYS A 189 -13.76 -16.70 -0.24
C CYS A 189 -13.69 -17.93 -1.17
N VAL A 190 -13.35 -19.13 -0.68
CA VAL A 190 -13.28 -20.36 -1.51
C VAL A 190 -14.52 -21.24 -1.34
N THR A 191 -15.63 -20.71 -0.81
CA THR A 191 -16.88 -21.45 -0.76
C THR A 191 -18.07 -20.52 -0.93
N ILE A 192 -18.29 -20.09 -2.18
CA ILE A 192 -19.60 -19.67 -2.65
C ILE A 192 -19.92 -20.55 -3.86
N PRO A 193 -20.96 -21.39 -3.82
CA PRO A 193 -21.37 -22.24 -4.95
C PRO A 193 -21.96 -21.44 -6.11
#